data_AF-A0A9P5VSK4-F1
#
_entry.id   AF-A0A9P5VSK4-F1
#
_cell.length_a   1.000
_cell.length_b   1.000
_cell.length_c   1.000
_cell.angle_alpha   90.00
_cell.angle_beta   90.00
_cell.angle_gamma   90.00
#
_symmetry.space_group_name_H-M   'P 1'
#
loop_
_entity.id
_entity.type
_entity.pdbx_description
1 polymer ?
#
loop_
_entity_poly.entity_id
_entity_poly.type
_entity_poly.pdbx_seq_one_letter_code
_entity_poly.pdbx_strand_id
1 'polypeptide(L)'
;MSKKRAGLPSIDAQKKKLRSSSQGSIETLSCKPCAKTFDSKEQWNAHVQDWHSISGVVTLKHGNDKLKYEFQRDANGSFKCEICSKEWPTKSGFLKHLKVVSPACEFKILESRLHLDSSSSESSPEPESQEWRSFDDAILHASGKETEGESERVRTLIYAKKLEQFPVGFSVEGQERNALVIRAVYDALPEKPFLALVNKSAGTGQLLEAQPCLTCHPLSVPPIADLIEKTPFAKILGKRRYEELSKERIDDLNLNWTRYPEAPQVAGHMLAGAILYNTESGKGILLNEVEVYGRRRMEDCHREQSGFVKDVPKGTSIPSTVGKDHYKNVHPATVQGKDCGHRLVIGTTTCNILVTSCVRLGKSDKAPVSVGADTLNFEIHESQVQHIRIFLDSEQAETASTMVGKSVSEITKNKGIESLRQLKTKFSELDTYDLSRFSGPLTATIQCLPYTVFTFTDYGNGTGAAYGAGRLFYTIGKAVILHGDEARLSRKEVTRDLEMCRGSKEFLAPFEKIALLFREEQEIAIIGNEALSAGLKDLAELLSRKVADANTKEIKQQIQALFGLVIIKE
;
A
#
# COMPACT_ATOMS: atom_id res chain seq x y z
N MET A 1 -63.11 -0.16 13.22
CA MET A 1 -62.59 -0.77 11.98
C MET A 1 -61.08 -0.99 12.11
N SER A 2 -60.68 -2.22 12.44
CA SER A 2 -59.28 -2.60 12.66
C SER A 2 -58.67 -3.09 11.34
N LYS A 3 -57.69 -2.36 10.78
CA LYS A 3 -56.98 -2.77 9.57
C LYS A 3 -55.86 -3.74 9.95
N LYS A 4 -56.07 -5.02 9.62
CA LYS A 4 -55.06 -6.10 9.68
C LYS A 4 -53.83 -5.72 8.85
N ARG A 5 -52.63 -5.72 9.46
CA ARG A 5 -51.34 -5.71 8.76
C ARG A 5 -51.14 -7.05 8.05
N ALA A 6 -50.96 -7.03 6.74
CA ALA A 6 -50.53 -8.20 5.97
C ALA A 6 -49.05 -8.48 6.23
N GLY A 7 -48.72 -9.67 6.73
CA GLY A 7 -47.35 -10.10 6.98
C GLY A 7 -46.60 -10.39 5.68
N LEU A 8 -45.43 -9.78 5.51
CA LEU A 8 -44.48 -10.15 4.45
C LEU A 8 -43.93 -11.56 4.71
N PRO A 9 -43.76 -12.40 3.66
CA PRO A 9 -43.24 -13.75 3.83
C PRO A 9 -41.78 -13.74 4.28
N SER A 10 -41.46 -14.56 5.29
CA SER A 10 -40.11 -14.74 5.83
C SER A 10 -39.12 -15.20 4.74
N ILE A 11 -37.94 -14.56 4.72
CA ILE A 11 -36.79 -14.86 3.85
C ILE A 11 -36.37 -16.34 3.95
N ASP A 12 -36.62 -16.99 5.08
CA ASP A 12 -36.25 -18.40 5.28
C ASP A 12 -37.16 -19.38 4.54
N ALA A 13 -38.40 -19.00 4.24
CA ALA A 13 -39.30 -19.80 3.40
C ALA A 13 -38.84 -19.85 1.93
N GLN A 14 -38.14 -18.81 1.45
CA GLN A 14 -37.66 -18.73 0.07
C GLN A 14 -36.43 -19.61 -0.16
N LYS A 15 -35.56 -19.77 0.84
CA LYS A 15 -34.38 -20.64 0.77
C LYS A 15 -34.74 -22.12 0.63
N LYS A 16 -35.91 -22.54 1.15
CA LYS A 16 -36.32 -23.96 1.20
C LYS A 16 -36.86 -24.50 -0.13
N LYS A 17 -37.30 -23.63 -1.07
CA LYS A 17 -37.91 -24.04 -2.35
C LYS A 17 -36.91 -24.32 -3.49
N LEU A 18 -35.62 -24.06 -3.28
CA LEU A 18 -34.54 -24.12 -4.28
C LEU A 18 -33.63 -25.37 -4.16
N ARG A 19 -34.10 -26.45 -3.52
CA ARG A 19 -33.35 -27.71 -3.36
C ARG A 19 -33.79 -28.85 -4.29
N SER A 20 -34.73 -28.62 -5.22
CA SER A 20 -35.37 -29.73 -5.97
C SER A 20 -35.52 -29.54 -7.48
N SER A 21 -34.62 -28.86 -8.19
CA SER A 21 -34.60 -28.92 -9.66
C SER A 21 -33.19 -29.08 -10.21
N SER A 22 -33.00 -30.13 -11.00
CA SER A 22 -31.78 -30.44 -11.74
C SER A 22 -32.19 -30.83 -13.16
N GLN A 23 -32.19 -29.87 -14.09
CA GLN A 23 -31.88 -30.05 -15.52
C GLN A 23 -32.16 -28.76 -16.32
N GLY A 24 -31.13 -28.23 -16.99
CA GLY A 24 -31.26 -27.85 -18.39
C GLY A 24 -31.90 -26.51 -18.80
N SER A 25 -31.82 -25.45 -18.00
CA SER A 25 -31.93 -24.06 -18.48
C SER A 25 -31.36 -23.13 -17.39
N ILE A 26 -30.62 -22.09 -17.77
CA ILE A 26 -30.15 -21.08 -16.80
C ILE A 26 -31.38 -20.25 -16.43
N GLU A 27 -32.15 -20.71 -15.43
CA GLU A 27 -33.24 -19.94 -14.86
C GLU A 27 -32.67 -18.66 -14.25
N THR A 28 -32.93 -17.51 -14.89
CA THR A 28 -32.61 -16.19 -14.34
C THR A 28 -33.36 -16.01 -13.03
N LEU A 29 -32.64 -15.76 -11.94
CA LEU A 29 -33.21 -15.59 -10.61
C LEU A 29 -33.67 -14.15 -10.43
N SER A 30 -34.92 -13.91 -10.02
CA SER A 30 -35.42 -12.57 -9.75
C SER A 30 -35.58 -12.30 -8.25
N CYS A 31 -35.20 -11.10 -7.82
CA CYS A 31 -35.37 -10.64 -6.44
C CYS A 31 -36.76 -10.02 -6.27
N LYS A 32 -37.66 -10.68 -5.54
CA LYS A 32 -39.06 -10.23 -5.40
C LYS A 32 -39.22 -8.79 -4.85
N PRO A 33 -38.45 -8.34 -3.84
CA PRO A 33 -38.59 -6.99 -3.31
C PRO A 33 -38.27 -5.85 -4.28
N CYS A 34 -37.37 -6.06 -5.25
CA CYS A 34 -36.92 -4.98 -6.15
C CYS A 34 -36.94 -5.32 -7.65
N ALA A 35 -37.44 -6.50 -8.01
CA ALA A 35 -37.55 -7.04 -9.36
C ALA A 35 -36.24 -7.20 -10.16
N LYS A 36 -35.06 -7.01 -9.55
CA LYS A 36 -33.76 -7.24 -10.22
C LYS A 36 -33.55 -8.72 -10.55
N THR A 37 -33.00 -9.01 -11.72
CA THR A 37 -32.65 -10.37 -12.19
C THR A 37 -31.15 -10.63 -12.04
N PHE A 38 -30.78 -11.91 -11.89
CA PHE A 38 -29.41 -12.36 -11.66
C PHE A 38 -29.16 -13.67 -12.41
N ASP A 39 -27.94 -13.80 -12.95
CA ASP A 39 -27.53 -14.95 -13.75
C ASP A 39 -27.00 -16.12 -12.90
N SER A 40 -26.81 -15.87 -11.59
CA SER A 40 -26.33 -16.87 -10.63
C SER A 40 -26.97 -16.72 -9.26
N LYS A 41 -27.04 -17.83 -8.54
CA LYS A 41 -27.56 -17.90 -7.17
C LYS A 41 -26.69 -17.11 -6.19
N GLU A 42 -25.39 -17.08 -6.43
CA GLU A 42 -24.39 -16.35 -5.64
C GLU A 42 -24.64 -14.84 -5.73
N GLN A 43 -24.84 -14.30 -6.95
CA GLN A 43 -25.15 -12.89 -7.15
C GLN A 43 -26.49 -12.50 -6.54
N TRP A 44 -27.52 -13.34 -6.71
CA TRP A 44 -28.83 -13.12 -6.09
C TRP A 44 -28.74 -13.12 -4.56
N ASN A 45 -28.02 -14.08 -3.96
CA ASN A 45 -27.82 -14.16 -2.52
C ASN A 45 -27.06 -12.94 -1.99
N ALA A 46 -25.99 -12.52 -2.67
CA ALA A 46 -25.21 -11.33 -2.31
C ALA A 46 -26.10 -10.09 -2.34
N HIS A 47 -26.91 -9.93 -3.40
CA HIS A 47 -27.85 -8.83 -3.50
C HIS A 47 -28.89 -8.83 -2.37
N VAL A 48 -29.54 -9.96 -2.09
CA VAL A 48 -30.55 -10.08 -1.02
C VAL A 48 -29.93 -9.76 0.34
N GLN A 49 -28.73 -10.27 0.62
CA GLN A 49 -28.01 -9.96 1.85
C GLN A 49 -27.66 -8.48 1.96
N ASP A 50 -27.28 -7.84 0.86
CA ASP A 50 -26.78 -6.47 0.90
C ASP A 50 -27.89 -5.42 0.91
N TRP A 51 -28.95 -5.64 0.11
CA TRP A 51 -30.04 -4.69 -0.14
C TRP A 51 -31.29 -4.95 0.70
N HIS A 52 -31.50 -6.18 1.17
CA HIS A 52 -32.74 -6.58 1.84
C HIS A 52 -32.55 -7.13 3.26
N SER A 53 -31.31 -7.19 3.77
CA SER A 53 -31.09 -7.44 5.19
C SER A 53 -31.68 -6.29 6.01
N ILE A 54 -32.57 -6.62 6.94
CA ILE A 54 -33.22 -5.66 7.84
C ILE A 54 -32.26 -5.26 8.97
N SER A 55 -31.42 -6.17 9.45
CA SER A 55 -30.47 -5.93 10.52
C SER A 55 -29.16 -6.69 10.31
N GLY A 56 -28.16 -6.35 11.12
CA GLY A 56 -26.88 -7.05 11.16
C GLY A 56 -26.14 -6.78 12.46
N VAL A 57 -25.13 -7.61 12.71
CA VAL A 57 -24.21 -7.43 13.82
C VAL A 57 -22.80 -7.35 13.25
N VAL A 58 -22.03 -6.36 13.67
CA VAL A 58 -20.60 -6.27 13.38
C VAL A 58 -19.83 -6.35 14.68
N THR A 59 -18.70 -7.07 14.66
CA THR A 59 -17.77 -7.09 15.79
C THR A 59 -16.63 -6.12 15.49
N LEU A 60 -16.52 -5.08 16.29
CA LEU A 60 -15.42 -4.12 16.27
C LEU A 60 -14.35 -4.57 17.27
N LYS A 61 -13.08 -4.48 16.90
CA LYS A 61 -11.95 -4.86 17.76
C LYS A 61 -11.27 -3.58 18.23
N HIS A 62 -11.25 -3.37 19.54
CA HIS A 62 -10.53 -2.26 20.16
C HIS A 62 -9.54 -2.83 21.18
N GLY A 63 -8.24 -2.80 20.85
CA GLY A 63 -7.24 -3.52 21.63
C GLY A 63 -7.52 -5.03 21.67
N ASN A 64 -7.64 -5.58 22.88
CA ASN A 64 -7.98 -6.98 23.11
C ASN A 64 -9.50 -7.24 23.19
N ASP A 65 -10.31 -6.18 23.27
CA ASP A 65 -11.76 -6.30 23.44
C ASP A 65 -12.51 -6.41 22.11
N LYS A 66 -13.62 -7.15 22.15
CA LYS A 66 -14.52 -7.36 21.01
C LYS A 66 -15.90 -6.78 21.35
N LEU A 67 -16.24 -5.64 20.74
CA LEU A 67 -17.55 -5.02 20.90
C LEU A 67 -18.49 -5.51 19.80
N LYS A 68 -19.69 -5.98 20.15
CA LYS A 68 -20.76 -6.26 19.18
C LYS A 68 -21.63 -5.02 19.00
N TYR A 69 -21.68 -4.51 17.78
CA TYR A 69 -22.55 -3.42 17.37
C TYR A 69 -23.68 -3.97 16.49
N GLU A 70 -24.91 -3.83 16.98
CA GLU A 70 -26.11 -4.23 16.25
C GLU A 70 -26.68 -3.01 15.52
N PHE A 71 -27.13 -3.21 14.30
CA PHE A 71 -27.68 -2.14 13.47
C PHE A 71 -28.90 -2.62 12.70
N GLN A 72 -29.80 -1.70 12.40
CA GLN A 72 -31.05 -1.96 11.70
C GLN A 72 -31.28 -0.92 10.59
N ARG A 73 -31.96 -1.32 9.52
CA ARG A 73 -32.48 -0.38 8.52
C ARG A 73 -33.58 0.48 9.13
N ASP A 74 -33.56 1.76 8.82
CA ASP A 74 -34.62 2.68 9.18
C ASP A 74 -35.88 2.48 8.32
N ALA A 75 -36.91 3.29 8.60
CA ALA A 75 -38.18 3.26 7.84
C ALA A 75 -38.02 3.65 6.36
N ASN A 76 -36.95 4.37 6.01
CA ASN A 76 -36.62 4.77 4.64
C ASN A 76 -35.84 3.68 3.90
N GLY A 77 -35.51 2.58 4.58
CA GLY A 77 -34.76 1.47 4.02
C GLY A 77 -33.27 1.76 3.93
N SER A 78 -32.70 2.67 4.71
CA SER A 78 -31.26 2.95 4.80
C SER A 78 -30.68 2.50 6.13
N PHE A 79 -29.38 2.21 6.18
CA PHE A 79 -28.65 2.08 7.44
C PHE A 79 -28.10 3.43 7.84
N LYS A 80 -28.46 3.90 9.04
CA LYS A 80 -27.99 5.18 9.56
C LYS A 80 -26.93 4.96 10.64
N CYS A 81 -25.82 5.68 10.56
CA CYS A 81 -24.85 5.71 11.67
C CYS A 81 -25.36 6.67 12.73
N GLU A 82 -25.56 6.19 13.95
CA GLU A 82 -26.05 7.02 15.06
C GLU A 82 -25.08 8.13 15.47
N ILE A 83 -23.80 8.01 15.10
CA ILE A 83 -22.77 8.98 15.48
C ILE A 83 -22.65 10.11 14.46
N CYS A 84 -22.43 9.78 13.20
CA CYS A 84 -22.22 10.78 12.16
C CYS A 84 -23.49 11.12 11.37
N SER A 85 -24.62 10.45 11.68
CA SER A 85 -25.91 10.61 11.01
C SER A 85 -25.93 10.36 9.51
N LYS A 86 -24.83 9.87 8.91
CA LYS A 86 -24.78 9.47 7.50
C LYS A 86 -25.62 8.21 7.27
N GLU A 87 -26.09 8.05 6.04
CA GLU A 87 -27.00 6.99 5.63
C GLU A 87 -26.43 6.19 4.46
N TRP A 88 -26.65 4.88 4.47
CA TRP A 88 -26.18 3.96 3.42
C TRP A 88 -27.32 3.06 2.94
N PRO A 89 -27.57 2.97 1.63
CA PRO A 89 -28.61 2.09 1.09
C PRO A 89 -28.22 0.61 1.14
N THR A 90 -26.95 0.28 1.37
CA THR A 90 -26.43 -1.10 1.37
C THR A 90 -25.73 -1.46 2.67
N LYS A 91 -25.86 -2.72 3.07
CA LYS A 91 -25.22 -3.25 4.29
C LYS A 91 -23.70 -3.20 4.19
N SER A 92 -23.15 -3.52 3.03
CA SER A 92 -21.71 -3.51 2.77
C SER A 92 -21.14 -2.10 2.79
N GLY A 93 -21.88 -1.11 2.29
CA GLY A 93 -21.52 0.31 2.38
C GLY A 93 -21.43 0.77 3.85
N PHE A 94 -22.43 0.39 4.65
CA PHE A 94 -22.46 0.68 6.09
C PHE A 94 -21.31 -0.02 6.86
N LEU A 95 -21.07 -1.30 6.59
CA LEU A 95 -19.98 -2.05 7.20
C LEU A 95 -18.60 -1.50 6.82
N LYS A 96 -18.44 -1.03 5.58
CA LYS A 96 -17.20 -0.37 5.13
C LYS A 96 -17.00 0.95 5.86
N HIS A 97 -18.08 1.71 6.09
CA HIS A 97 -18.01 2.92 6.92
C HIS A 97 -17.51 2.60 8.34
N LEU A 98 -18.12 1.62 9.01
CA LEU A 98 -17.72 1.23 10.37
C LEU A 98 -16.29 0.69 10.47
N LYS A 99 -15.71 0.16 9.37
CA LYS A 99 -14.35 -0.38 9.35
C LYS A 99 -13.26 0.60 8.90
N VAL A 100 -13.61 1.59 8.07
CA VAL A 100 -12.62 2.37 7.30
C VAL A 100 -12.63 3.85 7.67
N VAL A 101 -13.76 4.43 8.07
CA VAL A 101 -13.92 5.89 8.05
C VAL A 101 -14.46 6.44 9.37
N SER A 102 -13.54 6.57 10.33
CA SER A 102 -13.39 7.69 11.27
C SER A 102 -13.11 7.18 12.69
N PRO A 103 -11.91 7.43 13.25
CA PRO A 103 -11.64 7.28 14.68
C PRO A 103 -12.72 7.94 15.56
N ALA A 104 -13.35 9.02 15.08
CA ALA A 104 -14.42 9.71 15.82
C ALA A 104 -15.73 8.89 15.94
N CYS A 105 -16.02 7.99 14.99
CA CYS A 105 -17.18 7.10 15.08
C CYS A 105 -16.87 5.86 15.94
N GLU A 106 -15.65 5.34 15.87
CA GLU A 106 -15.26 4.21 16.72
C GLU A 106 -15.20 4.62 18.20
N PHE A 107 -14.66 5.81 18.49
CA PHE A 107 -14.49 6.32 19.85
C PHE A 107 -15.81 6.67 20.55
N LYS A 108 -16.77 7.31 19.85
CA LYS A 108 -18.08 7.66 20.43
C LYS A 108 -19.01 6.46 20.67
N ILE A 109 -18.86 5.37 19.89
CA ILE A 109 -19.58 4.10 20.16
C ILE A 109 -19.05 3.48 21.47
N LEU A 110 -17.76 3.70 21.78
CA LEU A 110 -17.12 3.21 23.00
C LEU A 110 -17.47 4.09 24.22
N GLU A 111 -17.49 5.41 24.09
CA GLU A 111 -17.86 6.34 25.19
C GLU A 111 -19.33 6.23 25.62
N SER A 112 -20.26 6.07 24.67
CA SER A 112 -21.70 6.04 24.97
C SER A 112 -22.16 4.85 25.82
N ARG A 113 -21.32 3.83 26.00
CA ARG A 113 -21.59 2.69 26.91
C ARG A 113 -20.83 2.74 28.24
N LEU A 114 -19.80 3.57 28.37
CA LEU A 114 -19.06 3.74 29.63
C LEU A 114 -19.75 4.71 30.60
N HIS A 115 -20.68 5.53 30.13
CA HIS A 115 -21.38 6.55 30.94
C HIS A 115 -22.76 6.15 31.50
N LEU A 116 -23.14 4.87 31.45
CA LEU A 116 -24.45 4.41 31.94
C LEU A 116 -24.48 3.99 33.43
N ASP A 117 -23.37 4.11 34.17
CA ASP A 117 -23.26 3.63 35.56
C ASP A 117 -22.91 4.72 36.61
N SER A 118 -23.36 5.97 36.47
CA SER A 118 -23.29 6.90 37.61
C SER A 118 -24.40 7.96 37.67
N SER A 119 -25.40 7.70 38.52
CA SER A 119 -26.23 8.69 39.23
C SER A 119 -26.23 8.23 40.69
N SER A 120 -26.11 9.04 41.75
CA SER A 120 -26.65 10.36 42.03
C SER A 120 -26.05 10.88 43.35
N SER A 121 -26.03 12.20 43.58
CA SER A 121 -26.24 12.81 44.92
C SER A 121 -26.38 14.34 44.84
N GLU A 122 -27.39 14.86 45.54
CA GLU A 122 -27.73 16.27 45.73
C GLU A 122 -26.86 16.95 46.81
N SER A 123 -26.59 18.27 46.71
CA SER A 123 -26.70 19.22 47.85
C SER A 123 -26.39 20.70 47.50
N SER A 124 -27.27 21.59 47.99
CA SER A 124 -27.07 22.95 48.56
C SER A 124 -26.57 24.14 47.72
N PRO A 125 -27.02 25.39 48.04
CA PRO A 125 -26.86 26.55 47.16
C PRO A 125 -25.49 27.20 47.33
N GLU A 126 -24.62 26.97 46.35
CA GLU A 126 -23.40 27.73 46.14
C GLU A 126 -23.71 29.17 45.66
N PRO A 127 -22.81 30.14 45.94
CA PRO A 127 -22.92 31.48 45.35
C PRO A 127 -23.09 31.35 43.84
N GLU A 128 -24.07 32.08 43.26
CA GLU A 128 -24.42 32.02 41.83
C GLU A 128 -23.16 31.79 40.99
N SER A 129 -22.97 30.54 40.56
CA SER A 129 -21.74 30.12 39.91
C SER A 129 -21.75 30.81 38.55
N GLN A 130 -20.99 31.90 38.44
CA GLN A 130 -20.82 32.59 37.18
C GLN A 130 -20.28 31.58 36.16
N GLU A 131 -21.09 31.26 35.16
CA GLU A 131 -20.69 30.35 34.08
C GLU A 131 -19.62 31.04 33.23
N TRP A 132 -18.41 30.53 33.29
CA TRP A 132 -17.29 31.02 32.49
C TRP A 132 -17.38 30.46 31.07
N ARG A 133 -16.98 31.28 30.09
CA ARG A 133 -16.82 30.82 28.70
C ARG A 133 -15.82 29.67 28.61
N SER A 134 -16.01 28.85 27.57
CA SER A 134 -15.00 27.86 27.18
C SER A 134 -13.69 28.56 26.82
N PHE A 135 -12.57 27.82 26.80
CA PHE A 135 -11.26 28.38 26.48
C PHE A 135 -11.24 29.08 25.11
N ASP A 136 -11.82 28.44 24.09
CA ASP A 136 -11.88 28.99 22.74
C ASP A 136 -12.82 30.19 22.66
N ASP A 137 -13.98 30.14 23.33
CA ASP A 137 -14.91 31.27 23.37
C ASP A 137 -14.32 32.47 24.14
N ALA A 138 -13.52 32.23 25.19
CA ALA A 138 -12.82 33.27 25.93
C ALA A 138 -11.75 33.95 25.06
N ILE A 139 -11.04 33.21 24.19
CA ILE A 139 -10.10 33.78 23.21
C ILE A 139 -10.85 34.64 22.19
N LEU A 140 -11.96 34.15 21.65
CA LEU A 140 -12.77 34.87 20.67
C LEU A 140 -13.39 36.13 21.27
N HIS A 141 -13.88 36.06 22.51
CA HIS A 141 -14.39 37.20 23.27
C HIS A 141 -13.31 38.25 23.52
N ALA A 142 -12.13 37.83 24.00
CA ALA A 142 -11.00 38.74 24.24
C ALA A 142 -10.49 39.42 22.96
N SER A 143 -10.67 38.77 21.81
CA SER A 143 -10.28 39.29 20.50
C SER A 143 -11.37 40.12 19.81
N GLY A 144 -12.58 40.20 20.37
CA GLY A 144 -13.73 40.87 19.76
C GLY A 144 -14.24 40.18 18.48
N LYS A 145 -14.12 38.85 18.39
CA LYS A 145 -14.38 38.04 17.18
C LYS A 145 -15.50 37.00 17.33
N GLU A 146 -16.31 37.06 18.39
CA GLU A 146 -17.39 36.07 18.64
C GLU A 146 -18.47 36.04 17.55
N THR A 147 -18.80 37.18 16.95
CA THR A 147 -19.88 37.33 15.96
C THR A 147 -19.42 37.19 14.51
N GLU A 148 -18.15 36.90 14.29
CA GLU A 148 -17.55 36.81 12.96
C GLU A 148 -17.81 35.44 12.31
N GLY A 149 -17.62 35.37 10.99
CA GLY A 149 -17.77 34.12 10.26
C GLY A 149 -16.80 33.03 10.75
N GLU A 150 -17.20 31.77 10.60
CA GLU A 150 -16.44 30.59 11.07
C GLU A 150 -14.95 30.62 10.66
N SER A 151 -14.66 31.05 9.43
CA SER A 151 -13.27 31.17 8.94
C SER A 151 -12.42 32.15 9.74
N GLU A 152 -13.01 33.26 10.21
CA GLU A 152 -12.27 34.29 10.96
C GLU A 152 -12.12 33.89 12.43
N ARG A 153 -13.10 33.18 12.98
CA ARG A 153 -13.02 32.56 14.32
C ARG A 153 -11.89 31.53 14.37
N VAL A 154 -11.85 30.60 13.42
CA VAL A 154 -10.77 29.59 13.30
C VAL A 154 -9.40 30.27 13.13
N ARG A 155 -9.32 31.30 12.29
CA ARG A 155 -8.09 32.08 12.08
C ARG A 155 -7.60 32.70 13.39
N THR A 156 -8.50 33.32 14.16
CA THR A 156 -8.19 33.97 15.45
C THR A 156 -7.63 32.96 16.47
N LEU A 157 -8.25 31.79 16.60
CA LEU A 157 -7.77 30.73 17.50
C LEU A 157 -6.36 30.23 17.11
N ILE A 158 -6.08 30.09 15.81
CA ILE A 158 -4.75 29.72 15.32
C ILE A 158 -3.70 30.80 15.68
N TYR A 159 -4.02 32.08 15.52
CA TYR A 159 -3.10 33.17 15.87
C TYR A 159 -2.82 33.23 17.36
N ALA A 160 -3.86 33.14 18.20
CA ALA A 160 -3.70 33.11 19.65
C ALA A 160 -2.78 31.96 20.07
N LYS A 161 -2.97 30.76 19.51
CA LYS A 161 -2.11 29.59 19.77
C LYS A 161 -0.64 29.83 19.35
N LYS A 162 -0.41 30.41 18.16
CA LYS A 162 0.95 30.67 17.64
C LYS A 162 1.71 31.73 18.44
N LEU A 163 0.99 32.72 18.96
CA LEU A 163 1.56 33.77 19.80
C LEU A 163 1.62 33.36 21.28
N GLU A 164 1.31 32.09 21.58
CA GLU A 164 1.19 31.56 22.93
C GLU A 164 0.29 32.43 23.83
N GLN A 165 -0.79 32.96 23.26
CA GLN A 165 -1.76 33.78 23.97
C GLN A 165 -2.77 32.89 24.71
N PHE A 166 -2.99 33.23 25.97
CA PHE A 166 -3.91 32.57 26.89
C PHE A 166 -5.00 33.55 27.33
N PRO A 167 -6.27 33.13 27.33
CA PRO A 167 -7.35 33.95 27.84
C PRO A 167 -7.30 33.99 29.37
N VAL A 168 -7.56 35.18 29.89
CA VAL A 168 -7.60 35.50 31.31
C VAL A 168 -8.93 36.19 31.59
N GLY A 169 -9.81 35.48 32.30
CA GLY A 169 -11.18 35.91 32.60
C GLY A 169 -11.29 36.60 33.96
N PHE A 170 -11.70 37.86 34.00
CA PHE A 170 -12.00 38.63 35.22
C PHE A 170 -13.46 39.05 35.24
N SER A 171 -14.02 39.17 36.43
CA SER A 171 -15.33 39.78 36.63
C SER A 171 -15.15 41.25 37.02
N VAL A 172 -15.80 42.14 36.27
CA VAL A 172 -15.91 43.57 36.61
C VAL A 172 -17.39 43.86 36.77
N GLU A 173 -17.82 44.22 37.97
CA GLU A 173 -19.24 44.49 38.29
C GLU A 173 -20.16 43.30 37.95
N GLY A 174 -19.67 42.06 38.15
CA GLY A 174 -20.42 40.84 37.83
C GLY A 174 -20.39 40.46 36.34
N GLN A 175 -19.82 41.30 35.46
CA GLN A 175 -19.67 40.99 34.04
C GLN A 175 -18.31 40.36 33.74
N GLU A 176 -18.34 39.23 33.03
CA GLU A 176 -17.13 38.59 32.53
C GLU A 176 -16.43 39.49 31.49
N ARG A 177 -15.13 39.67 31.67
CA ARG A 177 -14.21 40.29 30.73
C ARG A 177 -13.06 39.32 30.48
N ASN A 178 -12.62 39.22 29.24
CA ASN A 178 -11.51 38.35 28.85
C ASN A 178 -10.39 39.20 28.26
N ALA A 179 -9.16 38.95 28.68
CA ALA A 179 -7.95 39.51 28.10
C ALA A 179 -7.02 38.39 27.61
N LEU A 180 -6.22 38.66 26.58
CA LEU A 180 -5.16 37.74 26.14
C LEU A 180 -3.83 38.14 26.77
N VAL A 181 -3.16 37.18 27.39
CA VAL A 181 -1.79 37.34 27.91
C VAL A 181 -0.89 36.28 27.28
N ILE A 182 0.42 36.52 27.20
CA ILE A 182 1.36 35.48 26.76
C ILE A 182 1.45 34.40 27.85
N ARG A 183 1.64 33.14 27.46
CA ARG A 183 1.70 31.98 28.37
C ARG A 183 2.68 32.16 29.52
N ALA A 184 3.87 32.68 29.26
CA ALA A 184 4.85 32.96 30.31
C ALA A 184 4.34 33.97 31.36
N VAL A 185 3.50 34.93 30.95
CA VAL A 185 2.85 35.87 31.87
C VAL A 185 1.72 35.18 32.62
N TYR A 186 0.90 34.37 31.94
CA TYR A 186 -0.16 33.58 32.55
C TYR A 186 0.36 32.67 33.67
N ASP A 187 1.44 31.92 33.37
CA ASP A 187 2.06 30.99 34.31
C ASP A 187 2.72 31.71 35.51
N ALA A 188 3.05 32.99 35.36
CA ALA A 188 3.60 33.85 36.41
C ALA A 188 2.54 34.61 37.22
N LEU A 189 1.25 34.52 36.85
CA LEU A 189 0.18 35.19 37.60
C LEU A 189 0.00 34.53 38.98
N PRO A 190 -0.08 35.32 40.07
CA PRO A 190 -0.37 34.79 41.39
C PRO A 190 -1.78 34.18 41.43
N GLU A 191 -1.95 33.05 42.10
CA GLU A 191 -3.23 32.32 42.14
C GLU A 191 -4.39 33.10 42.79
N LYS A 192 -4.12 34.25 43.45
CA LYS A 192 -5.09 35.22 44.00
C LYS A 192 -4.47 36.63 44.03
N PRO A 193 -5.24 37.74 43.93
CA PRO A 193 -6.70 37.86 43.98
C PRO A 193 -7.35 38.23 42.63
N PHE A 194 -6.60 38.25 41.54
CA PHE A 194 -7.15 38.48 40.21
C PHE A 194 -7.35 37.14 39.53
N LEU A 195 -8.59 36.87 39.12
CA LEU A 195 -8.99 36.00 38.03
C LEU A 195 -9.36 34.57 38.42
N ALA A 196 -10.67 34.31 38.30
CA ALA A 196 -11.19 32.97 38.16
C ALA A 196 -10.65 32.40 36.86
N LEU A 197 -9.84 31.36 37.02
CA LEU A 197 -9.19 30.62 35.96
C LEU A 197 -10.27 30.10 35.01
N VAL A 198 -10.19 30.47 33.72
CA VAL A 198 -10.72 29.63 32.65
C VAL A 198 -10.22 28.23 32.98
N ASN A 199 -11.17 27.34 33.31
CA ASN A 199 -10.94 26.15 34.13
C ASN A 199 -9.66 25.41 33.70
N LYS A 200 -8.58 25.45 34.50
CA LYS A 200 -7.27 24.84 34.16
C LYS A 200 -7.41 23.37 33.74
N SER A 201 -8.46 22.70 34.21
CA SER A 201 -8.78 21.30 33.97
C SER A 201 -9.65 21.02 32.73
N ALA A 202 -10.23 22.02 32.06
CA ALA A 202 -11.07 21.81 30.88
C ALA A 202 -10.28 21.74 29.54
N GLY A 203 -8.96 21.91 29.57
CA GLY A 203 -8.13 22.06 28.37
C GLY A 203 -6.98 21.05 28.25
N THR A 204 -7.23 19.75 28.42
CA THR A 204 -6.33 18.69 27.88
C THR A 204 -7.07 17.67 27.01
N GLY A 205 -8.31 17.96 26.63
CA GLY A 205 -9.00 17.23 25.57
C GLY A 205 -8.29 17.48 24.24
N GLN A 206 -7.60 16.45 23.75
CA GLN A 206 -6.95 16.33 22.44
C GLN A 206 -6.75 17.67 21.72
N LEU A 207 -5.64 18.32 22.05
CA LEU A 207 -5.02 19.34 21.21
C LEU A 207 -5.12 18.87 19.76
N LEU A 208 -5.93 19.57 18.97
CA LEU A 208 -5.78 19.61 17.52
C LEU A 208 -4.31 19.93 17.29
N GLU A 209 -3.51 18.91 16.96
CA GLU A 209 -2.21 19.07 16.36
C GLU A 209 -2.45 20.04 15.21
N ALA A 210 -1.98 21.27 15.41
CA ALA A 210 -2.15 22.30 14.40
C ALA A 210 -1.36 21.78 13.20
N GLN A 211 -2.07 21.26 12.20
CA GLN A 211 -1.45 21.03 10.91
C GLN A 211 -0.80 22.36 10.53
N PRO A 212 0.53 22.40 10.35
CA PRO A 212 1.20 23.63 10.00
C PRO A 212 0.55 24.15 8.71
N CYS A 213 0.28 25.45 8.69
CA CYS A 213 -0.11 26.17 7.48
C CYS A 213 0.88 25.81 6.36
N LEU A 214 0.47 24.96 5.42
CA LEU A 214 1.27 24.47 4.29
C LEU A 214 1.80 25.63 3.42
N THR A 215 1.17 26.79 3.50
CA THR A 215 1.54 28.01 2.76
C THR A 215 2.52 28.92 3.51
N CYS A 216 2.70 28.77 4.83
CA CYS A 216 3.41 29.76 5.66
C CYS A 216 4.82 29.33 6.07
N HIS A 217 5.07 28.02 6.19
CA HIS A 217 6.40 27.45 6.36
C HIS A 217 6.46 26.19 5.50
N PRO A 218 7.35 26.10 4.49
CA PRO A 218 7.68 24.78 3.98
C PRO A 218 8.19 23.99 5.19
N LEU A 219 7.52 22.88 5.52
CA LEU A 219 8.06 21.91 6.47
C LEU A 219 9.52 21.69 6.05
N SER A 220 10.46 22.18 6.86
CA SER A 220 11.87 22.00 6.54
C SER A 220 12.07 20.49 6.49
N VAL A 221 12.29 19.96 5.28
CA VAL A 221 12.50 18.53 5.13
C VAL A 221 13.71 18.20 5.99
N PRO A 222 13.56 17.33 7.00
CA PRO A 222 14.69 16.99 7.85
C PRO A 222 15.80 16.44 6.94
N PRO A 223 17.07 16.83 7.16
CA PRO A 223 18.18 16.23 6.47
C PRO A 223 18.07 14.70 6.49
N ILE A 224 18.50 14.04 5.42
CA ILE A 224 18.47 12.57 5.34
C ILE A 224 19.23 11.91 6.51
N ALA A 225 20.25 12.59 7.06
CA ALA A 225 20.94 12.18 8.28
C ALA A 225 19.99 12.05 9.48
N ASP A 226 19.18 13.08 9.76
CA ASP A 226 18.19 13.07 10.84
C ASP A 226 17.16 11.95 10.65
N LEU A 227 16.77 11.67 9.40
CA LEU A 227 15.86 10.55 9.10
C LEU A 227 16.53 9.23 9.49
N ILE A 228 17.76 9.00 9.03
CA ILE A 228 18.53 7.77 9.26
C ILE A 228 18.77 7.55 10.77
N GLU A 229 19.16 8.59 11.50
CA GLU A 229 19.41 8.53 12.94
C GLU A 229 18.18 8.11 13.75
N LYS A 230 16.97 8.48 13.29
CA LYS A 230 15.71 8.14 13.95
C LYS A 230 15.22 6.72 13.63
N THR A 231 15.82 6.05 12.65
CA THR A 231 15.45 4.68 12.28
C THR A 231 16.05 3.66 13.26
N PRO A 232 15.42 2.47 13.44
CA PRO A 232 16.06 1.36 14.13
C PRO A 232 17.32 0.83 13.41
N PHE A 233 17.60 1.31 12.19
CA PHE A 233 18.70 0.86 11.34
C PHE A 233 19.82 1.90 11.21
N ALA A 234 19.84 2.92 12.06
CA ALA A 234 20.83 4.00 12.02
C ALA A 234 22.27 3.48 11.92
N LYS A 235 22.60 2.38 12.63
CA LYS A 235 23.93 1.77 12.61
C LYS A 235 24.34 1.21 11.24
N ILE A 236 23.42 0.60 10.50
CA ILE A 236 23.74 0.00 9.19
C ILE A 236 23.63 1.03 8.07
N LEU A 237 22.60 1.89 8.11
CA LEU A 237 22.39 2.96 7.12
C LEU A 237 23.41 4.09 7.27
N GLY A 238 23.84 4.41 8.49
CA GLY A 238 24.85 5.45 8.76
C GLY A 238 26.26 5.11 8.26
N LYS A 239 26.49 3.88 7.79
CA LYS A 239 27.72 3.49 7.07
C LYS A 239 27.68 3.87 5.59
N ARG A 240 26.53 4.31 5.09
CA ARG A 240 26.29 4.69 3.71
C ARG A 240 26.07 6.20 3.64
N ARG A 241 26.34 6.77 2.47
CA ARG A 241 26.02 8.17 2.18
C ARG A 241 24.83 8.20 1.23
N TYR A 242 23.89 9.10 1.51
CA TYR A 242 22.72 9.31 0.69
C TYR A 242 22.65 10.76 0.21
N GLU A 243 22.28 10.94 -1.05
CA GLU A 243 22.04 12.25 -1.67
C GLU A 243 20.63 12.32 -2.24
N GLU A 244 19.99 13.48 -2.14
CA GLU A 244 18.67 13.65 -2.76
C GLU A 244 18.79 13.63 -4.29
N LEU A 245 17.82 13.02 -4.96
CA LEU A 245 17.78 12.89 -6.41
C LEU A 245 17.92 14.25 -7.09
N SER A 246 19.05 14.46 -7.77
CA SER A 246 19.39 15.71 -8.45
C SER A 246 18.88 15.73 -9.89
N LYS A 247 18.93 16.92 -10.52
CA LYS A 247 18.56 17.08 -11.94
C LYS A 247 19.43 16.22 -12.87
N GLU A 248 20.73 16.15 -12.60
CA GLU A 248 21.66 15.33 -13.39
C GLU A 248 21.29 13.85 -13.33
N ARG A 249 20.99 13.34 -12.12
CA ARG A 249 20.55 11.96 -11.92
C ARG A 249 19.20 11.67 -12.57
N ILE A 250 18.30 12.66 -12.61
CA ILE A 250 17.03 12.55 -13.34
C ILE A 250 17.27 12.37 -14.84
N ASP A 251 18.24 13.08 -15.42
CA ASP A 251 18.57 12.96 -16.84
C ASP A 251 19.12 11.56 -17.14
N ASP A 252 19.97 11.00 -16.27
CA ASP A 252 20.45 9.61 -16.35
C ASP A 252 19.31 8.58 -16.27
N LEU A 253 18.33 8.77 -15.37
CA LEU A 253 17.14 7.92 -15.24
C LEU A 253 16.20 7.99 -16.46
N ASN A 254 16.35 9.00 -17.31
CA ASN A 254 15.53 9.25 -18.50
C ASN A 254 16.31 9.06 -19.81
N LEU A 255 17.45 8.38 -19.78
CA LEU A 255 18.16 7.99 -20.99
C LEU A 255 17.25 7.21 -21.94
N ASN A 256 17.36 7.51 -23.23
CA ASN A 256 16.59 6.85 -24.29
C ASN A 256 17.19 5.46 -24.58
N TRP A 257 16.41 4.40 -24.38
CA TRP A 257 16.90 3.02 -24.49
C TRP A 257 17.38 2.63 -25.90
N THR A 258 16.82 3.24 -26.95
CA THR A 258 17.28 3.01 -28.32
C THR A 258 18.68 3.60 -28.56
N ARG A 259 18.98 4.76 -27.96
CA ARG A 259 20.28 5.43 -28.08
C ARG A 259 21.31 4.95 -27.06
N TYR A 260 20.84 4.52 -25.90
CA TYR A 260 21.64 4.08 -24.75
C TYR A 260 21.09 2.73 -24.26
N PRO A 261 21.50 1.61 -24.89
CA PRO A 261 21.05 0.27 -24.51
C PRO A 261 21.35 -0.11 -23.06
N GLU A 262 22.31 0.56 -22.43
CA GLU A 262 22.69 0.42 -21.02
C GLU A 262 21.80 1.16 -20.02
N ALA A 263 20.86 1.98 -20.51
CA ALA A 263 19.95 2.76 -19.68
C ALA A 263 19.18 1.94 -18.62
N PRO A 264 18.71 0.70 -18.89
CA PRO A 264 18.10 -0.14 -17.85
C PRO A 264 19.06 -0.44 -16.70
N GLN A 265 20.34 -0.66 -17.01
CA GLN A 265 21.39 -0.97 -16.04
C GLN A 265 21.78 0.24 -15.21
N VAL A 266 21.82 1.43 -15.83
CA VAL A 266 22.01 2.71 -15.14
C VAL A 266 20.88 2.95 -14.15
N ALA A 267 19.62 2.88 -14.60
CA ALA A 267 18.46 3.17 -13.75
C ALA A 267 18.31 2.17 -12.59
N GLY A 268 18.53 0.89 -12.88
CA GLY A 268 18.44 -0.19 -11.90
C GLY A 268 19.50 -0.07 -10.81
N HIS A 269 20.78 0.12 -11.17
CA HIS A 269 21.84 0.30 -10.17
C HIS A 269 21.63 1.56 -9.33
N MET A 270 21.23 2.67 -9.97
CA MET A 270 21.03 3.95 -9.27
C MET A 270 19.95 3.88 -8.20
N LEU A 271 18.85 3.17 -8.45
CA LEU A 271 17.71 3.08 -7.51
C LEU A 271 17.79 1.89 -6.55
N ALA A 272 18.62 0.88 -6.84
CA ALA A 272 18.86 -0.22 -5.92
C ALA A 272 19.61 0.27 -4.67
N GLY A 273 18.96 0.19 -3.51
CA GLY A 273 19.45 0.74 -2.25
C GLY A 273 18.99 2.17 -1.95
N ALA A 274 18.18 2.80 -2.82
CA ALA A 274 17.66 4.14 -2.56
C ALA A 274 16.65 4.15 -1.40
N ILE A 275 16.44 5.33 -0.80
CA ILE A 275 15.43 5.58 0.23
C ILE A 275 14.32 6.44 -0.37
N LEU A 276 13.07 5.97 -0.24
CA LEU A 276 11.88 6.78 -0.50
C LEU A 276 11.34 7.28 0.83
N TYR A 277 11.09 8.58 0.91
CA TYR A 277 10.58 9.22 2.12
C TYR A 277 9.39 10.11 1.79
N ASN A 278 8.27 9.88 2.47
CA ASN A 278 7.09 10.71 2.37
C ASN A 278 7.14 11.77 3.49
N THR A 279 7.37 13.02 3.13
CA THR A 279 7.53 14.14 4.08
C THR A 279 6.24 14.51 4.80
N GLU A 280 5.08 14.20 4.22
CA GLU A 280 3.77 14.46 4.82
C GLU A 280 3.46 13.45 5.93
N SER A 281 3.71 12.16 5.67
CA SER A 281 3.40 11.09 6.63
C SER A 281 4.57 10.70 7.54
N GLY A 282 5.78 11.18 7.27
CA GLY A 282 7.00 10.78 7.97
C GLY A 282 7.42 9.32 7.74
N LYS A 283 6.81 8.63 6.76
CA LYS A 283 7.12 7.24 6.45
C LYS A 283 8.28 7.17 5.46
N GLY A 284 9.21 6.25 5.67
CA GLY A 284 10.27 5.95 4.72
C GLY A 284 10.45 4.45 4.48
N ILE A 285 10.99 4.10 3.32
CA ILE A 285 11.42 2.75 2.95
C ILE A 285 12.80 2.77 2.32
N LEU A 286 13.57 1.70 2.52
CA LEU A 286 14.76 1.35 1.75
C LEU A 286 14.38 0.38 0.64
N LEU A 287 14.80 0.64 -0.60
CA LEU A 287 14.59 -0.22 -1.75
C LEU A 287 15.69 -1.30 -1.78
N ASN A 288 15.39 -2.51 -1.34
CA ASN A 288 16.35 -3.60 -1.34
C ASN A 288 16.56 -4.16 -2.75
N GLU A 289 15.49 -4.23 -3.53
CA GLU A 289 15.54 -4.77 -4.88
C GLU A 289 14.54 -4.12 -5.81
N VAL A 290 14.99 -3.89 -7.04
CA VAL A 290 14.22 -3.29 -8.11
C VAL A 290 14.37 -4.04 -9.43
N GLU A 291 13.34 -3.95 -10.25
CA GLU A 291 13.29 -4.48 -11.62
C GLU A 291 12.95 -3.38 -12.61
N VAL A 292 13.69 -3.30 -13.70
CA VAL A 292 13.53 -2.23 -14.70
C VAL A 292 12.78 -2.74 -15.93
N TYR A 293 11.85 -1.92 -16.41
CA TYR A 293 11.00 -2.22 -17.57
C TYR A 293 10.94 -1.03 -18.52
N GLY A 294 10.97 -1.30 -19.83
CA GLY A 294 10.88 -0.26 -20.85
C GLY A 294 9.47 0.32 -20.96
N ARG A 295 9.32 1.51 -21.58
CA ARG A 295 8.01 2.15 -21.79
C ARG A 295 7.36 1.79 -23.12
N ARG A 296 8.13 1.34 -24.12
CA ARG A 296 7.61 1.06 -25.48
C ARG A 296 7.68 -0.41 -25.83
N ARG A 297 6.77 -0.85 -26.71
CA ARG A 297 6.67 -2.26 -27.11
C ARG A 297 7.94 -2.78 -27.75
N MET A 298 8.58 -1.93 -28.54
CA MET A 298 9.79 -2.27 -29.29
C MET A 298 11.04 -2.27 -28.41
N GLU A 299 10.95 -1.70 -27.20
CA GLU A 299 12.04 -1.68 -26.22
C GLU A 299 11.87 -2.81 -25.20
N ASP A 300 10.63 -3.06 -24.75
CA ASP A 300 10.31 -4.10 -23.79
C ASP A 300 8.87 -4.60 -24.01
N CYS A 301 8.75 -5.89 -24.26
CA CYS A 301 7.48 -6.56 -24.42
C CYS A 301 6.71 -6.59 -23.08
N HIS A 302 7.40 -6.50 -21.93
CA HIS A 302 6.82 -6.47 -20.58
C HIS A 302 6.50 -5.08 -20.06
N ARG A 303 6.59 -4.04 -20.90
CA ARG A 303 6.27 -2.65 -20.52
C ARG A 303 4.96 -2.50 -19.75
N GLU A 304 4.90 -1.47 -18.92
CA GLU A 304 3.65 -1.03 -18.32
C GLU A 304 2.60 -0.69 -19.40
N GLN A 305 1.40 -1.27 -19.26
CA GLN A 305 0.30 -1.00 -20.17
C GLN A 305 -0.52 0.21 -19.69
N SER A 306 -0.21 1.39 -20.22
CA SER A 306 -1.06 2.58 -20.06
C SER A 306 -2.26 2.52 -21.00
N GLY A 307 -3.41 3.07 -20.57
CA GLY A 307 -4.61 3.17 -21.40
C GLY A 307 -5.90 3.15 -20.59
N PHE A 308 -7.02 2.91 -21.26
CA PHE A 308 -8.34 2.85 -20.65
C PHE A 308 -8.84 1.41 -20.55
N VAL A 309 -9.57 1.09 -19.48
CA VAL A 309 -10.38 -0.14 -19.38
C VAL A 309 -11.79 0.28 -19.04
N LYS A 310 -12.74 -0.02 -19.94
CA LYS A 310 -14.16 0.36 -19.77
C LYS A 310 -14.28 1.86 -19.42
N ASP A 311 -13.60 2.70 -20.19
CA ASP A 311 -13.55 4.17 -20.05
C ASP A 311 -12.93 4.71 -18.75
N VAL A 312 -12.38 3.83 -17.90
CA VAL A 312 -11.61 4.24 -16.73
C VAL A 312 -10.12 4.21 -17.08
N PRO A 313 -9.39 5.33 -16.90
CA PRO A 313 -7.94 5.34 -17.01
C PRO A 313 -7.34 4.30 -16.06
N LYS A 314 -6.45 3.44 -16.57
CA LYS A 314 -5.62 2.61 -15.69
C LYS A 314 -4.71 3.52 -14.87
N GLY A 315 -4.55 3.19 -13.58
CA GLY A 315 -3.46 3.76 -12.78
C GLY A 315 -2.14 3.54 -13.51
N THR A 316 -1.32 4.57 -13.57
CA THR A 316 -0.08 4.58 -14.35
C THR A 316 1.04 5.21 -13.53
N SER A 317 2.26 4.74 -13.74
CA SER A 317 3.46 5.41 -13.19
C SER A 317 4.05 6.47 -14.13
N ILE A 318 3.41 6.75 -15.27
CA ILE A 318 3.93 7.72 -16.25
C ILE A 318 3.94 9.13 -15.62
N PRO A 319 5.09 9.83 -15.62
CA PRO A 319 5.18 11.18 -15.09
C PRO A 319 4.17 12.14 -15.72
N SER A 320 3.59 13.00 -14.90
CA SER A 320 2.63 14.00 -15.36
C SER A 320 3.36 15.10 -16.13
N THR A 321 2.77 15.56 -17.24
CA THR A 321 3.26 16.76 -17.93
C THR A 321 2.94 18.06 -17.19
N VAL A 322 2.04 17.99 -16.20
CA VAL A 322 1.56 19.13 -15.42
C VAL A 322 2.03 18.97 -13.97
N GLY A 323 3.04 19.76 -13.60
CA GLY A 323 3.62 20.14 -12.29
C GLY A 323 3.22 19.49 -10.95
N LYS A 324 2.68 18.27 -10.92
CA LYS A 324 2.26 17.56 -9.71
C LYS A 324 3.41 16.78 -9.06
N ASP A 325 4.41 16.41 -9.86
CA ASP A 325 5.52 15.60 -9.41
C ASP A 325 6.58 16.46 -8.73
N HIS A 326 7.12 15.97 -7.62
CA HIS A 326 8.23 16.65 -6.95
C HIS A 326 9.47 16.73 -7.84
N TYR A 327 9.74 15.63 -8.57
CA TYR A 327 10.84 15.52 -9.52
C TYR A 327 10.28 15.55 -10.94
N LYS A 328 10.74 16.49 -11.77
CA LYS A 328 10.36 16.53 -13.18
C LYS A 328 10.76 15.22 -13.86
N ASN A 329 9.85 14.63 -14.64
CA ASN A 329 10.08 13.37 -15.39
C ASN A 329 10.31 12.12 -14.51
N VAL A 330 10.02 12.17 -13.21
CA VAL A 330 10.08 11.02 -12.30
C VAL A 330 8.85 11.02 -11.40
N HIS A 331 8.10 9.91 -11.41
CA HIS A 331 6.83 9.78 -10.73
C HIS A 331 6.75 8.47 -9.95
N PRO A 332 7.02 8.51 -8.63
CA PRO A 332 6.78 7.40 -7.72
C PRO A 332 5.28 7.20 -7.50
N ALA A 333 4.77 6.00 -7.74
CA ALA A 333 3.36 5.68 -7.61
C ALA A 333 3.13 4.27 -7.07
N THR A 334 2.00 4.08 -6.41
CA THR A 334 1.45 2.75 -6.16
C THR A 334 0.45 2.40 -7.25
N VAL A 335 0.78 1.42 -8.08
CA VAL A 335 -0.04 0.97 -9.21
C VAL A 335 -0.75 -0.33 -8.85
N GLN A 336 -2.05 -0.41 -9.14
CA GLN A 336 -2.83 -1.64 -8.94
C GLN A 336 -2.48 -2.67 -10.02
N GLY A 337 -1.96 -3.81 -9.59
CA GLY A 337 -1.67 -4.96 -10.45
C GLY A 337 -2.93 -5.71 -10.89
N LYS A 338 -2.79 -6.56 -11.92
CA LYS A 338 -3.88 -7.40 -12.44
C LYS A 338 -4.44 -8.39 -11.40
N ASP A 339 -3.60 -8.82 -10.46
CA ASP A 339 -3.91 -9.84 -9.45
C ASP A 339 -4.32 -9.22 -8.10
N CYS A 340 -4.90 -8.01 -8.12
CA CYS A 340 -5.32 -7.24 -6.93
C CYS A 340 -4.18 -6.73 -6.01
N GLY A 341 -2.92 -6.97 -6.39
CA GLY A 341 -1.73 -6.50 -5.66
C GLY A 341 -1.43 -5.00 -5.85
N HIS A 342 -0.82 -4.36 -4.84
CA HIS A 342 -0.39 -2.96 -4.92
C HIS A 342 1.12 -2.92 -5.15
N ARG A 343 1.54 -2.42 -6.30
CA ARG A 343 2.95 -2.41 -6.72
C ARG A 343 3.52 -1.01 -6.57
N LEU A 344 4.60 -0.87 -5.82
CA LEU A 344 5.34 0.38 -5.80
C LEU A 344 6.24 0.47 -7.05
N VAL A 345 6.05 1.52 -7.83
CA VAL A 345 6.78 1.75 -9.09
C VAL A 345 7.32 3.16 -9.11
N ILE A 346 8.59 3.32 -9.50
CA ILE A 346 9.18 4.61 -9.80
C ILE A 346 9.17 4.73 -11.32
N GLY A 347 8.24 5.51 -11.84
CA GLY A 347 8.12 5.71 -13.27
C GLY A 347 8.96 6.87 -13.77
N THR A 348 9.60 6.69 -14.92
CA THR A 348 10.25 7.76 -15.68
C THR A 348 9.59 7.88 -17.06
N THR A 349 10.07 8.79 -17.90
CA THR A 349 9.57 8.94 -19.27
C THR A 349 10.02 7.80 -20.20
N THR A 350 11.10 7.09 -19.86
CA THR A 350 11.69 6.02 -20.70
C THR A 350 11.55 4.64 -20.10
N CYS A 351 11.42 4.52 -18.77
CA CYS A 351 11.25 3.24 -18.10
C CYS A 351 10.28 3.31 -16.91
N ASN A 352 9.97 2.15 -16.34
CA ASN A 352 9.36 2.02 -15.03
C ASN A 352 10.19 1.05 -14.18
N ILE A 353 10.46 1.42 -12.94
CA ILE A 353 11.27 0.65 -12.00
C ILE A 353 10.34 0.11 -10.92
N LEU A 354 10.06 -1.20 -10.98
CA LEU A 354 9.24 -1.92 -10.02
C LEU A 354 10.07 -2.24 -8.78
N VAL A 355 9.54 -1.94 -7.59
CA VAL A 355 10.16 -2.35 -6.33
C VAL A 355 9.68 -3.76 -5.97
N THR A 356 10.61 -4.72 -5.90
CA THR A 356 10.33 -6.13 -5.58
C THR A 356 10.80 -6.55 -4.20
N SER A 357 11.58 -5.72 -3.51
CA SER A 357 11.82 -5.86 -2.08
C SER A 357 12.14 -4.52 -1.43
N CYS A 358 11.62 -4.30 -0.22
CA CYS A 358 11.91 -3.11 0.56
C CYS A 358 11.82 -3.34 2.07
N VAL A 359 12.49 -2.48 2.84
CA VAL A 359 12.38 -2.41 4.32
C VAL A 359 11.80 -1.06 4.73
N ARG A 360 10.82 -1.06 5.63
CA ARG A 360 10.23 0.15 6.21
C ARG A 360 11.12 0.70 7.32
N LEU A 361 11.47 1.99 7.23
CA LEU A 361 12.43 2.66 8.10
C LEU A 361 11.84 3.19 9.42
N GLY A 362 10.51 3.20 9.57
CA GLY A 362 9.84 3.66 10.79
C GLY A 362 9.71 2.57 11.86
N LYS A 363 9.42 2.97 13.10
CA LYS A 363 9.23 2.09 14.28
C LYS A 363 7.95 1.22 14.24
N SER A 364 7.40 0.91 13.07
CA SER A 364 6.15 0.16 12.98
C SER A 364 6.40 -1.35 12.99
N ASP A 365 5.82 -2.04 13.98
CA ASP A 365 5.97 -3.50 14.16
C ASP A 365 5.23 -4.34 13.10
N LYS A 366 4.33 -3.72 12.32
CA LYS A 366 3.50 -4.45 11.35
C LYS A 366 4.17 -4.46 9.97
N ALA A 367 4.68 -5.63 9.59
CA ALA A 367 5.27 -5.94 8.28
C ALA A 367 6.42 -5.00 7.85
N PRO A 368 7.57 -5.02 8.55
CA PRO A 368 8.69 -4.13 8.26
C PRO A 368 9.38 -4.46 6.92
N VAL A 369 9.20 -5.67 6.39
CA VAL A 369 9.85 -6.11 5.14
C VAL A 369 8.77 -6.58 4.16
N SER A 370 8.87 -6.12 2.91
CA SER A 370 8.12 -6.63 1.77
C SER A 370 9.04 -7.36 0.80
N VAL A 371 8.60 -8.50 0.29
CA VAL A 371 9.32 -9.32 -0.69
C VAL A 371 8.32 -9.83 -1.73
N GLY A 372 8.62 -9.58 -3.01
CA GLY A 372 7.73 -9.78 -4.14
C GLY A 372 7.17 -8.44 -4.66
N ALA A 373 6.36 -8.52 -5.72
CA ALA A 373 5.84 -7.35 -6.41
C ALA A 373 4.84 -6.51 -5.59
N ASP A 374 4.28 -7.06 -4.50
CA ASP A 374 3.34 -6.34 -3.64
C ASP A 374 4.07 -5.56 -2.55
N THR A 375 3.79 -4.26 -2.46
CA THR A 375 4.44 -3.31 -1.53
C THR A 375 3.41 -2.67 -0.60
N LEU A 376 2.74 -3.48 0.22
CA LEU A 376 1.65 -3.02 1.10
C LEU A 376 2.13 -2.19 2.30
N ASN A 377 3.42 -2.17 2.60
CA ASN A 377 4.00 -1.43 3.72
C ASN A 377 4.28 0.05 3.39
N PHE A 378 4.13 0.45 2.13
CA PHE A 378 4.34 1.83 1.67
C PHE A 378 3.49 2.12 0.42
N GLU A 379 2.33 2.73 0.64
CA GLU A 379 1.41 3.14 -0.41
C GLU A 379 1.50 4.65 -0.64
N ILE A 380 1.57 5.06 -1.90
CA ILE A 380 1.59 6.46 -2.33
C ILE A 380 0.24 6.77 -2.97
N HIS A 381 -0.56 7.61 -2.32
CA HIS A 381 -1.73 8.20 -2.96
C HIS A 381 -1.32 9.35 -3.88
N GLU A 382 -2.10 9.59 -4.93
CA GLU A 382 -1.85 10.65 -5.93
C GLU A 382 -1.61 12.04 -5.29
N SER A 383 -2.34 12.36 -4.21
CA SER A 383 -2.18 13.62 -3.48
C SER A 383 -0.84 13.74 -2.73
N GLN A 384 -0.11 12.63 -2.57
CA GLN A 384 1.12 12.55 -1.78
C GLN A 384 2.38 12.54 -2.64
N VAL A 385 2.27 12.42 -3.96
CA VAL A 385 3.42 12.29 -4.87
C VAL A 385 4.38 13.48 -4.72
N GLN A 386 3.86 14.70 -4.59
CA GLN A 386 4.65 15.92 -4.35
C GLN A 386 5.43 15.93 -3.02
N HIS A 387 5.07 15.05 -2.08
CA HIS A 387 5.71 14.88 -0.78
C HIS A 387 6.70 13.72 -0.75
N ILE A 388 6.87 12.99 -1.86
CA ILE A 388 7.85 11.92 -1.96
C ILE A 388 9.22 12.50 -2.32
N ARG A 389 10.20 12.20 -1.46
CA ARG A 389 11.62 12.43 -1.69
C ARG A 389 12.33 11.12 -1.98
N ILE A 390 13.27 11.15 -2.90
CA ILE A 390 14.10 10.01 -3.29
C ILE A 390 15.54 10.35 -2.93
N PHE A 391 16.15 9.55 -2.07
CA PHE A 391 17.55 9.66 -1.69
C PHE A 391 18.32 8.47 -2.25
N LEU A 392 19.26 8.74 -3.15
CA LEU A 392 20.11 7.75 -3.77
C LEU A 392 21.27 7.41 -2.86
N ASP A 393 21.66 6.14 -2.84
CA ASP A 393 22.94 5.74 -2.29
C ASP A 393 24.07 6.29 -3.19
N SER A 394 24.97 7.10 -2.62
CA SER A 394 25.94 7.86 -3.41
C SER A 394 26.89 6.97 -4.22
N GLU A 395 27.35 5.85 -3.67
CA GLU A 395 28.28 4.94 -4.36
C GLU A 395 27.58 4.21 -5.52
N GLN A 396 26.33 3.81 -5.31
CA GLN A 396 25.51 3.20 -6.36
C GLN A 396 25.22 4.20 -7.49
N ALA A 397 24.91 5.46 -7.16
CA ALA A 397 24.67 6.51 -8.13
C ALA A 397 25.94 6.85 -8.94
N GLU A 398 27.09 6.96 -8.28
CA GLU A 398 28.39 7.14 -8.93
C GLU A 398 28.72 5.96 -9.86
N THR A 399 28.56 4.73 -9.37
CA THR A 399 28.78 3.52 -10.16
C THR A 399 27.89 3.49 -11.40
N ALA A 400 26.61 3.83 -11.26
CA ALA A 400 25.65 3.91 -12.36
C ALA A 400 26.08 4.92 -13.43
N SER A 401 26.55 6.12 -13.04
CA SER A 401 27.01 7.10 -14.04
C SER A 401 28.27 6.66 -14.79
N THR A 402 29.14 5.84 -14.18
CA THR A 402 30.25 5.24 -14.94
C THR A 402 29.81 4.22 -15.98
N MET A 403 28.56 3.76 -15.95
CA MET A 403 28.02 2.81 -16.94
C MET A 403 27.59 3.49 -18.23
N VAL A 404 27.28 4.78 -18.20
CA VAL A 404 26.83 5.54 -19.37
C VAL A 404 27.90 5.49 -20.47
N GLY A 405 27.50 5.07 -21.67
CA GLY A 405 28.38 4.88 -22.82
C GLY A 405 29.17 3.57 -22.83
N LYS A 406 29.06 2.71 -21.82
CA LYS A 406 29.63 1.36 -21.85
C LYS A 406 28.71 0.38 -22.56
N SER A 407 29.28 -0.70 -23.10
CA SER A 407 28.47 -1.76 -23.67
C SER A 407 27.72 -2.54 -22.59
N VAL A 408 26.52 -3.02 -22.92
CA VAL A 408 25.71 -3.85 -22.00
C VAL A 408 26.49 -5.08 -21.54
N SER A 409 27.23 -5.74 -22.44
CA SER A 409 28.04 -6.93 -22.13
C SER A 409 29.11 -6.64 -21.07
N GLU A 410 29.80 -5.50 -21.13
CA GLU A 410 30.80 -5.13 -20.14
C GLU A 410 30.18 -4.90 -18.75
N ILE A 411 28.99 -4.31 -18.70
CA ILE A 411 28.26 -4.02 -17.46
C ILE A 411 27.72 -5.31 -16.84
N THR A 412 27.22 -6.24 -17.67
CA THR A 412 26.53 -7.44 -17.20
C THR A 412 27.43 -8.68 -17.10
N LYS A 413 28.72 -8.60 -17.43
CA LYS A 413 29.65 -9.74 -17.44
C LYS A 413 29.70 -10.58 -16.15
N ASN A 414 29.39 -9.97 -15.00
CA ASN A 414 29.40 -10.63 -13.68
C ASN A 414 27.99 -10.97 -13.18
N LYS A 415 26.95 -10.72 -13.97
CA LYS A 415 25.57 -11.01 -13.62
C LYS A 415 25.17 -12.40 -14.12
N GLY A 416 24.33 -13.07 -13.34
CA GLY A 416 23.80 -14.37 -13.67
C GLY A 416 22.28 -14.41 -13.65
N ILE A 417 21.76 -15.63 -13.50
CA ILE A 417 20.34 -15.97 -13.50
C ILE A 417 19.55 -15.20 -12.43
N GLU A 418 20.19 -14.83 -11.32
CA GLU A 418 19.60 -14.08 -10.21
C GLU A 418 19.21 -12.64 -10.61
N SER A 419 19.83 -12.12 -11.67
CA SER A 419 19.52 -10.81 -12.26
C SER A 419 18.34 -10.85 -13.25
N LEU A 420 17.74 -12.02 -13.50
CA LEU A 420 16.52 -12.12 -14.31
C LEU A 420 15.30 -11.63 -13.52
N ARG A 421 14.40 -10.93 -14.22
CA ARG A 421 13.14 -10.38 -13.68
C ARG A 421 12.15 -11.48 -13.28
N GLN A 422 11.22 -11.16 -12.38
CA GLN A 422 10.13 -12.03 -11.92
C GLN A 422 8.99 -12.16 -12.95
N LEU A 423 9.31 -12.65 -14.14
CA LEU A 423 8.39 -12.77 -15.26
C LEU A 423 7.69 -14.14 -15.31
N LYS A 424 6.48 -14.14 -15.88
CA LYS A 424 5.62 -15.34 -15.96
C LYS A 424 5.11 -15.64 -17.36
N THR A 425 5.50 -14.85 -18.35
CA THR A 425 4.94 -14.90 -19.71
C THR A 425 6.00 -14.56 -20.74
N LYS A 426 5.70 -14.81 -22.02
CA LYS A 426 6.50 -14.37 -23.17
C LYS A 426 7.93 -14.90 -23.18
N PHE A 427 8.10 -16.15 -22.73
CA PHE A 427 9.38 -16.84 -22.73
C PHE A 427 9.95 -17.10 -24.14
N SER A 428 9.20 -16.78 -25.19
CA SER A 428 9.66 -16.74 -26.58
C SER A 428 10.39 -15.43 -26.95
N GLU A 429 10.28 -14.38 -26.13
CA GLU A 429 10.88 -13.05 -26.38
C GLU A 429 12.22 -12.92 -25.65
N LEU A 430 13.22 -12.34 -26.31
CA LEU A 430 14.58 -12.23 -25.78
C LEU A 430 14.66 -11.33 -24.53
N ASP A 431 13.90 -10.23 -24.52
CA ASP A 431 13.83 -9.26 -23.42
C ASP A 431 13.27 -9.86 -22.10
N THR A 432 12.59 -11.01 -22.15
CA THR A 432 12.23 -11.80 -20.96
C THR A 432 13.46 -12.21 -20.16
N TYR A 433 14.60 -12.33 -20.83
CA TYR A 433 15.87 -12.78 -20.28
C TYR A 433 16.86 -11.64 -20.01
N ASP A 434 16.39 -10.38 -20.06
CA ASP A 434 17.22 -9.23 -19.71
C ASP A 434 17.63 -9.27 -18.23
N LEU A 435 18.91 -8.98 -17.98
CA LEU A 435 19.54 -8.94 -16.66
C LEU A 435 19.22 -7.63 -15.90
N SER A 436 17.93 -7.33 -15.84
CA SER A 436 17.33 -6.05 -15.42
C SER A 436 16.77 -6.06 -14.00
N ARG A 437 17.29 -6.93 -13.14
CA ARG A 437 17.03 -6.96 -11.70
C ARG A 437 18.29 -6.56 -10.92
N PHE A 438 18.10 -5.75 -9.90
CA PHE A 438 19.19 -5.09 -9.17
C PHE A 438 18.90 -5.04 -7.69
N SER A 439 19.89 -5.40 -6.88
CA SER A 439 19.78 -5.40 -5.43
C SER A 439 20.68 -4.32 -4.83
N GLY A 440 20.20 -3.66 -3.78
CA GLY A 440 20.96 -2.64 -3.07
C GLY A 440 22.16 -3.23 -2.33
N PRO A 441 23.15 -2.40 -1.97
CA PRO A 441 24.43 -2.87 -1.42
C PRO A 441 24.29 -3.64 -0.10
N LEU A 442 23.23 -3.40 0.66
CA LEU A 442 22.98 -4.11 1.92
C LEU A 442 22.39 -5.52 1.70
N THR A 443 21.71 -5.74 0.58
CA THR A 443 20.98 -6.99 0.30
C THR A 443 21.49 -7.72 -0.94
N ALA A 444 22.63 -7.29 -1.50
CA ALA A 444 23.30 -7.90 -2.65
C ALA A 444 24.04 -9.21 -2.29
N THR A 445 23.41 -10.06 -1.47
CA THR A 445 23.89 -11.38 -1.11
C THR A 445 22.85 -12.42 -1.50
N ILE A 446 23.27 -13.60 -1.97
CA ILE A 446 22.37 -14.66 -2.44
C ILE A 446 21.27 -15.01 -1.43
N GLN A 447 21.53 -14.89 -0.12
CA GLN A 447 20.59 -15.17 0.96
C GLN A 447 19.45 -14.15 1.10
N CYS A 448 19.61 -12.95 0.51
CA CYS A 448 18.62 -11.87 0.56
C CYS A 448 17.94 -11.62 -0.78
N LEU A 449 18.34 -12.34 -1.83
CA LEU A 449 17.73 -12.22 -3.16
C LEU A 449 16.39 -12.95 -3.16
N PRO A 450 15.27 -12.28 -3.45
CA PRO A 450 14.01 -12.97 -3.65
C PRO A 450 14.14 -14.04 -4.74
N TYR A 451 13.53 -15.19 -4.52
CA TYR A 451 13.40 -16.22 -5.52
C TYR A 451 12.48 -15.73 -6.66
N THR A 452 12.81 -16.16 -7.87
CA THR A 452 11.99 -16.04 -9.08
C THR A 452 11.71 -17.43 -9.62
N VAL A 453 10.98 -17.55 -10.73
CA VAL A 453 10.84 -18.85 -11.41
C VAL A 453 12.19 -19.40 -11.87
N PHE A 454 13.16 -18.53 -12.18
CA PHE A 454 14.50 -18.90 -12.66
C PHE A 454 15.47 -19.29 -11.55
N THR A 455 15.25 -18.83 -10.32
CA THR A 455 16.10 -19.14 -9.15
C THR A 455 15.42 -20.02 -8.11
N PHE A 456 14.22 -20.53 -8.39
CA PHE A 456 13.48 -21.37 -7.44
C PHE A 456 14.22 -22.69 -7.11
N THR A 457 15.17 -23.11 -7.94
CA THR A 457 16.05 -24.26 -7.65
C THR A 457 16.90 -24.08 -6.41
N ASP A 458 17.15 -22.85 -5.98
CA ASP A 458 17.98 -22.58 -4.81
C ASP A 458 17.17 -22.72 -3.51
N TYR A 459 15.86 -22.93 -3.61
CA TYR A 459 14.96 -23.14 -2.48
C TYR A 459 14.76 -24.63 -2.14
N GLY A 460 14.93 -24.97 -0.86
CA GLY A 460 14.58 -26.27 -0.29
C GLY A 460 15.61 -27.38 -0.52
N ASN A 461 15.15 -28.63 -0.51
CA ASN A 461 16.02 -29.83 -0.51
C ASN A 461 16.30 -30.41 -1.91
N GLY A 462 15.93 -29.70 -2.98
CA GLY A 462 16.17 -30.16 -4.35
C GLY A 462 15.23 -31.27 -4.85
N THR A 463 14.03 -31.40 -4.29
CA THR A 463 13.09 -32.47 -4.65
C THR A 463 11.68 -31.97 -4.98
N GLY A 464 10.92 -32.80 -5.71
CA GLY A 464 9.51 -32.56 -6.01
C GLY A 464 9.24 -31.77 -7.30
N ALA A 465 7.96 -31.72 -7.67
CA ALA A 465 7.53 -31.17 -8.96
C ALA A 465 7.83 -29.68 -9.15
N ALA A 466 7.72 -28.88 -8.09
CA ALA A 466 8.06 -27.45 -8.14
C ALA A 466 9.55 -27.22 -8.36
N TYR A 467 10.42 -28.04 -7.75
CA TYR A 467 11.86 -27.99 -8.02
C TYR A 467 12.17 -28.40 -9.46
N GLY A 468 11.52 -29.46 -9.98
CA GLY A 468 11.65 -29.84 -11.40
C GLY A 468 11.27 -28.71 -12.36
N ALA A 469 10.15 -28.02 -12.10
CA ALA A 469 9.76 -26.83 -12.86
C ALA A 469 10.77 -25.69 -12.75
N GLY A 470 11.26 -25.38 -11.54
CA GLY A 470 12.31 -24.38 -11.33
C GLY A 470 13.60 -24.72 -12.08
N ARG A 471 13.98 -26.01 -12.14
CA ARG A 471 15.18 -26.46 -12.86
C ARG A 471 15.06 -26.31 -14.37
N LEU A 472 13.87 -26.50 -14.91
CA LEU A 472 13.59 -26.23 -16.32
C LEU A 472 13.77 -24.73 -16.62
N PHE A 473 13.20 -23.84 -15.80
CA PHE A 473 13.38 -22.39 -15.96
C PHE A 473 14.84 -21.98 -15.82
N TYR A 474 15.56 -22.49 -14.82
CA TYR A 474 17.00 -22.23 -14.65
C TYR A 474 17.78 -22.63 -15.90
N THR A 475 17.53 -23.82 -16.44
CA THR A 475 18.19 -24.35 -17.64
C THR A 475 17.95 -23.45 -18.85
N ILE A 476 16.69 -23.05 -19.06
CA ILE A 476 16.26 -22.16 -20.14
C ILE A 476 16.90 -20.77 -20.01
N GLY A 477 16.81 -20.15 -18.83
CA GLY A 477 17.37 -18.82 -18.61
C GLY A 477 18.89 -18.81 -18.77
N LYS A 478 19.58 -19.85 -18.28
CA LYS A 478 21.02 -20.03 -18.50
C LYS A 478 21.36 -20.15 -19.99
N ALA A 479 20.62 -20.97 -20.74
CA ALA A 479 20.84 -21.14 -22.17
C ALA A 479 20.69 -19.81 -22.93
N VAL A 480 19.64 -19.02 -22.61
CA VAL A 480 19.42 -17.72 -23.26
C VAL A 480 20.48 -16.69 -22.87
N ILE A 481 20.91 -16.64 -21.61
CA ILE A 481 22.00 -15.73 -21.19
C ILE A 481 23.30 -16.03 -21.98
N LEU A 482 23.60 -17.31 -22.21
CA LEU A 482 24.85 -17.73 -22.87
C LEU A 482 24.79 -17.67 -24.39
N HIS A 483 23.62 -17.93 -24.98
CA HIS A 483 23.48 -18.16 -26.42
C HIS A 483 22.48 -17.23 -27.11
N GLY A 484 21.82 -16.32 -26.38
CA GLY A 484 20.89 -15.35 -26.94
C GLY A 484 19.74 -15.99 -27.73
N ASP A 485 19.55 -15.53 -28.96
CA ASP A 485 18.56 -16.01 -29.92
C ASP A 485 18.84 -17.44 -30.44
N GLU A 486 20.11 -17.86 -30.41
CA GLU A 486 20.53 -19.21 -30.77
C GLU A 486 20.27 -20.24 -29.67
N ALA A 487 19.76 -19.83 -28.50
CA ALA A 487 19.53 -20.73 -27.39
C ALA A 487 18.58 -21.90 -27.75
N ARG A 488 18.98 -23.09 -27.32
CA ARG A 488 18.28 -24.36 -27.52
C ARG A 488 17.98 -25.03 -26.19
N LEU A 489 16.85 -25.72 -26.12
CA LEU A 489 16.46 -26.57 -24.99
C LEU A 489 16.56 -28.03 -25.40
N SER A 490 17.22 -28.86 -24.59
CA SER A 490 17.39 -30.29 -24.89
C SER A 490 16.25 -31.16 -24.36
N ARG A 491 15.85 -32.16 -25.17
CA ARG A 491 14.85 -33.17 -24.79
C ARG A 491 15.26 -33.94 -23.55
N LYS A 492 16.57 -34.20 -23.40
CA LYS A 492 17.14 -34.93 -22.28
C LYS A 492 16.89 -34.19 -20.96
N GLU A 493 17.05 -32.87 -20.96
CA GLU A 493 16.86 -32.02 -19.79
C GLU A 493 15.38 -31.97 -19.39
N VAL A 494 14.48 -31.78 -20.37
CA VAL A 494 13.03 -31.80 -20.14
C VAL A 494 12.56 -33.15 -19.60
N THR A 495 13.06 -34.26 -20.14
CA THR A 495 12.67 -35.61 -19.68
C THR A 495 13.13 -35.85 -18.24
N ARG A 496 14.36 -35.46 -17.90
CA ARG A 496 14.90 -35.54 -16.54
C ARG A 496 14.08 -34.72 -15.54
N ASP A 497 13.61 -33.54 -15.94
CA ASP A 497 12.82 -32.65 -15.09
C ASP A 497 11.37 -33.14 -14.94
N LEU A 498 10.78 -33.67 -16.02
CA LEU A 498 9.47 -34.32 -16.06
C LEU A 498 9.37 -35.51 -15.10
N GLU A 499 10.43 -36.31 -14.95
CA GLU A 499 10.46 -37.44 -14.01
C GLU A 499 10.21 -37.00 -12.55
N MET A 500 10.65 -35.80 -12.18
CA MET A 500 10.42 -35.23 -10.85
C MET A 500 8.97 -34.79 -10.64
N CYS A 501 8.19 -34.66 -11.72
CA CYS A 501 6.81 -34.21 -11.69
C CYS A 501 5.78 -35.34 -11.66
N ARG A 502 6.19 -36.62 -11.77
CA ARG A 502 5.27 -37.78 -11.80
C ARG A 502 4.33 -37.86 -10.59
N GLY A 503 4.74 -37.34 -9.43
CA GLY A 503 3.93 -37.29 -8.22
C GLY A 503 2.90 -36.15 -8.17
N SER A 504 2.89 -35.23 -9.14
CA SER A 504 2.01 -34.05 -9.15
C SER A 504 1.30 -33.90 -10.49
N LYS A 505 0.00 -34.23 -10.52
CA LYS A 505 -0.83 -34.10 -11.73
C LYS A 505 -0.86 -32.68 -12.29
N GLU A 506 -0.79 -31.67 -11.41
CA GLU A 506 -0.83 -30.26 -11.80
C GLU A 506 0.38 -29.85 -12.64
N PHE A 507 1.59 -30.25 -12.21
CA PHE A 507 2.82 -29.95 -12.93
C PHE A 507 3.06 -30.89 -14.12
N LEU A 508 2.55 -32.13 -14.05
CA LEU A 508 2.77 -33.14 -15.08
C LEU A 508 2.22 -32.70 -16.43
N ALA A 509 0.99 -32.18 -16.49
CA ALA A 509 0.34 -31.86 -17.76
C ALA A 509 1.06 -30.76 -18.57
N PRO A 510 1.48 -29.61 -17.99
CA PRO A 510 2.31 -28.64 -18.70
C PRO A 510 3.67 -29.21 -19.16
N PHE A 511 4.30 -30.07 -18.37
CA PHE A 511 5.56 -30.71 -18.76
C PHE A 511 5.40 -31.70 -19.92
N GLU A 512 4.35 -32.53 -19.92
CA GLU A 512 4.04 -33.43 -21.02
C GLU A 512 3.79 -32.63 -22.32
N LYS A 513 3.06 -31.52 -22.23
CA LYS A 513 2.85 -30.60 -23.36
C LYS A 513 4.18 -30.07 -23.91
N ILE A 514 5.13 -29.71 -23.06
CA ILE A 514 6.47 -29.27 -23.49
C ILE A 514 7.26 -30.44 -24.10
N ALA A 515 7.24 -31.62 -23.48
CA ALA A 515 7.95 -32.80 -23.97
C ALA A 515 7.48 -33.23 -25.37
N LEU A 516 6.18 -33.06 -25.67
CA LEU A 516 5.61 -33.34 -26.98
C LEU A 516 6.09 -32.40 -28.09
N LEU A 517 6.60 -31.21 -27.76
CA LEU A 517 7.10 -30.24 -28.76
C LEU A 517 8.33 -30.76 -29.50
N PHE A 518 9.12 -31.63 -28.87
CA PHE A 518 10.34 -32.17 -29.46
C PHE A 518 10.06 -33.11 -30.63
N ARG A 519 8.90 -33.78 -30.68
CA ARG A 519 8.61 -34.81 -31.69
C ARG A 519 9.77 -35.83 -31.81
N GLU A 520 10.52 -35.79 -32.91
CA GLU A 520 11.72 -36.60 -33.17
C GLU A 520 13.04 -35.83 -32.93
N GLU A 521 12.98 -34.51 -32.77
CA GLU A 521 14.12 -33.64 -32.53
C GLU A 521 14.71 -33.85 -31.13
N GLN A 522 16.03 -33.64 -31.00
CA GLN A 522 16.73 -33.69 -29.72
C GLN A 522 16.76 -32.34 -29.00
N GLU A 523 16.60 -31.25 -29.75
CA GLU A 523 16.66 -29.89 -29.26
C GLU A 523 15.62 -29.04 -29.99
N ILE A 524 15.07 -28.03 -29.31
CA ILE A 524 14.16 -27.05 -29.89
C ILE A 524 14.65 -25.63 -29.58
N ALA A 525 14.33 -24.67 -30.44
CA ALA A 525 14.59 -23.26 -30.17
C ALA A 525 13.78 -22.77 -28.95
N ILE A 526 14.40 -21.93 -28.12
CA ILE A 526 13.75 -21.27 -26.99
C ILE A 526 13.08 -19.97 -27.47
N ILE A 527 13.87 -19.08 -28.07
CA ILE A 527 13.41 -17.80 -28.60
C ILE A 527 12.60 -18.02 -29.88
N GLY A 528 11.51 -17.28 -30.04
CA GLY A 528 10.54 -17.43 -31.13
C GLY A 528 9.60 -18.65 -31.01
N ASN A 529 9.75 -19.47 -29.97
CA ASN A 529 8.93 -20.67 -29.79
C ASN A 529 7.69 -20.41 -28.91
N GLU A 530 6.62 -19.91 -29.54
CA GLU A 530 5.35 -19.61 -28.86
C GLU A 530 4.70 -20.82 -28.19
N ALA A 531 4.87 -22.02 -28.76
CA ALA A 531 4.32 -23.25 -28.19
C ALA A 531 5.00 -23.62 -26.86
N LEU A 532 6.34 -23.52 -26.82
CA LEU A 532 7.12 -23.67 -25.60
C LEU A 532 6.76 -22.57 -24.59
N SER A 533 6.69 -21.31 -25.03
CA SER A 533 6.31 -20.16 -24.22
C SER A 533 4.96 -20.35 -23.53
N ALA A 534 3.97 -20.92 -24.23
CA ALA A 534 2.67 -21.24 -23.64
C ALA A 534 2.76 -22.31 -22.55
N GLY A 535 3.53 -23.38 -22.75
CA GLY A 535 3.75 -24.41 -21.71
C GLY A 535 4.51 -23.86 -20.49
N LEU A 536 5.52 -23.02 -20.72
CA LEU A 536 6.26 -22.36 -19.65
C LEU A 536 5.38 -21.39 -18.87
N LYS A 537 4.50 -20.64 -19.53
CA LYS A 537 3.51 -19.79 -18.84
C LYS A 537 2.66 -20.61 -17.88
N ASP A 538 2.14 -21.75 -18.32
CA ASP A 538 1.34 -22.64 -17.49
C ASP A 538 2.13 -23.10 -16.25
N LEU A 539 3.43 -23.43 -16.40
CA LEU A 539 4.32 -23.78 -15.29
C LEU A 539 4.63 -22.59 -14.35
N ALA A 540 4.86 -21.40 -14.89
CA ALA A 540 5.15 -20.20 -14.10
C ALA A 540 3.95 -19.81 -13.21
N GLU A 541 2.73 -19.98 -13.72
CA GLU A 541 1.49 -19.77 -12.97
C GLU A 541 1.44 -20.70 -11.73
N LEU A 542 1.77 -21.98 -11.90
CA LEU A 542 1.82 -22.96 -10.82
C LEU A 542 2.93 -22.65 -9.80
N LEU A 543 4.11 -22.24 -10.27
CA LEU A 543 5.23 -21.86 -9.40
C LEU A 543 4.99 -20.57 -8.62
N SER A 544 4.17 -19.66 -9.13
CA SER A 544 3.99 -18.31 -8.57
C SER A 544 3.69 -18.32 -7.07
N ARG A 545 2.77 -19.19 -6.61
CA ARG A 545 2.44 -19.30 -5.19
C ARG A 545 3.60 -19.88 -4.38
N LYS A 546 4.31 -20.87 -4.93
CA LYS A 546 5.47 -21.51 -4.28
C LYS A 546 6.63 -20.53 -4.11
N VAL A 547 6.88 -19.69 -5.12
CA VAL A 547 7.87 -18.61 -5.07
C VAL A 547 7.48 -17.59 -3.99
N ALA A 548 6.23 -17.14 -3.95
CA ALA A 548 5.75 -16.21 -2.92
C ALA A 548 5.89 -16.78 -1.50
N ASP A 549 5.53 -18.06 -1.32
CA ASP A 549 5.69 -18.76 -0.04
C ASP A 549 7.16 -18.86 0.39
N ALA A 550 8.05 -19.25 -0.54
CA ALA A 550 9.48 -19.35 -0.29
C ALA A 550 10.09 -17.99 0.10
N ASN A 551 9.75 -16.94 -0.63
CA ASN A 551 10.17 -15.57 -0.34
C ASN A 551 9.71 -15.10 1.04
N THR A 552 8.46 -15.42 1.41
CA THR A 552 7.91 -15.06 2.71
C THR A 552 8.56 -15.85 3.85
N LYS A 553 8.87 -17.13 3.64
CA LYS A 553 9.40 -18.01 4.67
C LYS A 553 10.90 -17.87 4.88
N GLU A 554 11.67 -17.60 3.84
CA GLU A 554 13.13 -17.58 3.94
C GLU A 554 13.69 -16.18 3.73
N ILE A 555 13.49 -15.60 2.55
CA ILE A 555 14.12 -14.33 2.17
C ILE A 555 13.70 -13.18 3.10
N LYS A 556 12.41 -13.09 3.41
CA LYS A 556 11.90 -12.11 4.38
C LYS A 556 12.57 -12.25 5.74
N GLN A 557 12.79 -13.47 6.22
CA GLN A 557 13.45 -13.72 7.51
C GLN A 557 14.92 -13.35 7.46
N GLN A 558 15.63 -13.63 6.36
CA GLN A 558 17.03 -13.25 6.18
C GLN A 558 17.21 -11.73 6.18
N ILE A 559 16.35 -11.00 5.45
CA ILE A 559 16.34 -9.54 5.47
C ILE A 559 16.02 -9.03 6.89
N GLN A 560 15.02 -9.61 7.56
CA GLN A 560 14.71 -9.22 8.95
C GLN A 560 15.92 -9.42 9.89
N ALA A 561 16.62 -10.56 9.77
CA ALA A 561 17.81 -10.85 10.57
C ALA A 561 18.95 -9.85 10.29
N LEU A 562 19.21 -9.54 9.02
CA LEU A 562 20.21 -8.56 8.60
C LEU A 562 19.98 -7.18 9.25
N PHE A 563 18.71 -6.76 9.31
CA PHE A 563 18.30 -5.49 9.89
C PHE A 563 18.05 -5.56 11.41
N GLY A 564 18.36 -6.68 12.08
CA GLY A 564 18.19 -6.84 13.53
C GLY A 564 16.73 -6.76 13.99
N LEU A 565 15.78 -7.06 13.11
CA LEU A 565 14.36 -7.06 13.42
C LEU A 565 13.99 -8.34 14.19
N VAL A 566 13.54 -8.18 15.43
CA VAL A 566 13.15 -9.31 16.30
C VAL A 566 11.96 -10.04 15.68
N ILE A 567 12.13 -11.33 15.41
CA ILE A 567 11.03 -12.21 14.99
C ILE A 567 10.18 -12.49 16.23
N ILE A 568 9.15 -11.68 16.46
CA ILE A 568 8.07 -12.10 17.37
C ILE A 568 7.31 -13.19 16.63
N LYS A 569 7.54 -14.45 17.00
CA LYS A 569 6.70 -15.56 16.52
C LYS A 569 5.31 -15.31 17.09
N GLU A 570 4.36 -14.93 16.23
CA GLU A 570 2.92 -14.95 16.55
C GLU A 570 2.42 -16.37 16.80
#